data_AF-A0A7K5M493-F1
#
_entry.id   AF-A0A7K5M493-F1
#
_cell.length_a   1.000
_cell.length_b   1.000
_cell.length_c   1.000
_cell.angle_alpha   90.00
_cell.angle_beta   90.00
_cell.angle_gamma   90.00
#
_symmetry.space_group_name_H-M   'P 1'
#
loop_
_entity.id
_entity.type
_entity.pdbx_description
1 polymer ?
#
loop_
_entity_poly.entity_id
_entity_poly.type
_entity_poly.pdbx_seq_one_letter_code
_entity_poly.pdbx_strand_id
1 'polypeptide(L)'
;DFPILCQTCLGENPYIRMTKEKYGKECKICARPFTVFRWCPGVRMRFKKTEVCQTCSKLKNVCQTCLLDLEYGLPIQVRDAGLSLKDEMPKSDVNKEYYTQNMEREIANSDGTRPVGALGKATSTSDMLLKLARTTPYYKRNRPHICSFWVKGECKRGEECPYRHEKPTDPDDPLADQNIKDRYYGINDPVADKLLKRASTMPRLDPPEDKTITTLYVGGLGDTITESDLRNHFYQFGEIRTITVVQRQQCAFIQFATRQAAEVAAEKSFNKLIVNGRRLNVKWGRSQAARGKEKDKEGTTESGIKLEPVPGLPGALPPPPAAEEEASANYFNLPPSGPSAVVNIALPPPPGIAPPPPPGFGPHMFHAMGPPPPFMRAPGPIHYPSQDPQRMGAHAGKHSTP
;
A
#
# COMPACT_ATOMS: atom_id res chain seq x y z
N ASP A 1 3.22 -36.31 2.67
CA ASP A 1 2.13 -35.36 2.32
C ASP A 1 1.66 -34.60 3.53
N PHE A 2 1.63 -33.27 3.42
CA PHE A 2 1.13 -32.35 4.44
C PHE A 2 0.05 -31.45 3.81
N PRO A 3 -0.93 -30.95 4.58
CA PRO A 3 -1.94 -30.04 4.04
C PRO A 3 -1.34 -28.66 3.72
N ILE A 4 -1.93 -27.97 2.74
CA ILE A 4 -1.56 -26.60 2.35
C ILE A 4 -2.36 -25.63 3.22
N LEU A 5 -1.71 -25.02 4.21
CA LEU A 5 -2.34 -24.21 5.26
C LEU A 5 -1.64 -22.87 5.45
N CYS A 6 -2.41 -21.87 5.89
CA CYS A 6 -1.85 -20.60 6.36
C CYS A 6 -1.56 -20.62 7.86
N GLN A 7 -0.63 -19.77 8.31
CA GLN A 7 -0.20 -19.66 9.71
C GLN A 7 -1.36 -19.42 10.67
N THR A 8 -2.30 -18.54 10.30
CA THR A 8 -3.48 -18.28 11.14
C THR A 8 -4.34 -19.53 11.35
N CYS A 9 -4.48 -20.41 10.34
CA CYS A 9 -5.28 -21.62 10.49
C CYS A 9 -4.55 -22.74 11.22
N LEU A 10 -3.23 -22.78 11.05
CA LEU A 10 -2.38 -23.79 11.63
C LEU A 10 -2.35 -23.63 13.16
N GLY A 11 -2.21 -22.39 13.64
CA GLY A 11 -2.25 -22.08 15.07
C GLY A 11 -1.14 -21.14 15.50
N GLU A 12 -1.09 -20.85 16.79
CA GLU A 12 0.04 -20.13 17.41
C GLU A 12 1.09 -21.10 17.98
N ASN A 13 0.72 -22.35 18.23
CA ASN A 13 1.63 -23.36 18.76
C ASN A 13 2.51 -23.94 17.64
N PRO A 14 3.85 -23.88 17.74
CA PRO A 14 4.77 -24.51 16.80
C PRO A 14 4.66 -26.04 16.77
N TYR A 15 4.22 -26.65 17.87
CA TYR A 15 4.09 -28.10 18.02
C TYR A 15 2.63 -28.53 17.84
N ILE A 16 2.34 -29.16 16.71
CA ILE A 16 0.97 -29.49 16.32
C ILE A 16 0.80 -30.99 16.20
N ARG A 17 -0.29 -31.48 16.81
CA ARG A 17 -0.77 -32.83 16.62
C ARG A 17 -1.91 -32.81 15.60
N MET A 18 -1.79 -33.62 14.55
CA MET A 18 -2.80 -33.76 13.51
C MET A 18 -3.08 -35.22 13.18
N THR A 19 -4.34 -35.50 12.88
CA THR A 19 -4.77 -36.82 12.38
C THR A 19 -4.90 -36.76 10.87
N LYS A 20 -4.42 -37.79 10.18
CA LYS A 20 -4.55 -37.97 8.72
C LYS A 20 -5.59 -39.05 8.44
N GLU A 21 -6.65 -38.68 7.75
CA GLU A 21 -7.72 -39.58 7.33
C GLU A 21 -7.73 -39.66 5.80
N LYS A 22 -7.37 -40.81 5.23
CA LYS A 22 -7.34 -41.01 3.78
C LYS A 22 -8.77 -41.06 3.25
N TYR A 23 -9.07 -40.24 2.23
CA TYR A 23 -10.39 -40.18 1.58
C TYR A 23 -11.58 -39.95 2.53
N GLY A 24 -11.37 -39.28 3.67
CA GLY A 24 -12.39 -39.14 4.71
C GLY A 24 -13.57 -38.24 4.33
N LYS A 25 -13.38 -37.28 3.41
CA LYS A 25 -14.44 -36.36 2.94
C LYS A 25 -14.28 -36.02 1.47
N GLU A 26 -15.41 -35.66 0.87
CA GLU A 26 -15.50 -34.97 -0.42
C GLU A 26 -15.08 -33.50 -0.33
N CYS A 27 -14.37 -33.03 -1.35
CA CYS A 27 -13.98 -31.64 -1.51
C CYS A 27 -15.21 -30.75 -1.72
N LYS A 28 -15.30 -29.63 -1.01
CA LYS A 28 -16.45 -28.71 -1.11
C LYS A 28 -16.58 -27.98 -2.46
N ILE A 29 -15.59 -28.11 -3.35
CA ILE A 29 -15.59 -27.52 -4.69
C ILE A 29 -15.76 -28.59 -5.77
N CYS A 30 -14.83 -29.53 -5.86
CA CYS A 30 -14.83 -30.54 -6.93
C CYS A 30 -15.57 -31.83 -6.58
N ALA A 31 -16.16 -31.95 -5.37
CA ALA A 31 -16.87 -33.14 -4.87
C ALA A 31 -16.05 -34.45 -4.81
N ARG A 32 -14.78 -34.44 -5.25
CA ARG A 32 -13.90 -35.62 -5.20
C ARG A 32 -13.40 -35.89 -3.78
N PRO A 33 -13.31 -37.16 -3.36
CA PRO A 33 -12.79 -37.52 -2.06
C PRO A 33 -11.30 -37.15 -1.93
N PHE A 34 -10.88 -36.67 -0.76
CA PHE A 34 -9.50 -36.28 -0.51
C PHE A 34 -9.04 -36.64 0.90
N THR A 35 -7.72 -36.57 1.13
CA THR A 35 -7.16 -36.80 2.47
C THR A 35 -7.48 -35.63 3.38
N VAL A 36 -8.19 -35.90 4.48
CA VAL A 36 -8.56 -34.91 5.48
C VAL A 36 -7.50 -34.88 6.57
N PHE A 37 -7.04 -33.68 6.89
CA PHE A 37 -6.20 -33.44 8.06
C PHE A 37 -7.04 -32.71 9.10
N ARG A 38 -6.97 -33.14 10.36
CA ARG A 38 -7.68 -32.50 11.48
C ARG A 38 -6.71 -32.21 12.62
N TRP A 39 -6.71 -30.99 13.14
CA TRP A 39 -5.80 -30.53 14.19
C TRP A 39 -6.48 -29.52 15.12
N CYS A 40 -5.87 -29.28 16.28
CA CYS A 40 -6.26 -28.22 17.20
C CYS A 40 -5.26 -27.07 17.10
N PRO A 41 -5.67 -25.85 16.66
CA PRO A 41 -4.74 -24.73 16.50
C PRO A 41 -4.15 -24.16 17.79
N GLY A 42 -4.78 -24.39 18.94
CA GLY A 42 -4.38 -23.80 20.21
C GLY A 42 -5.34 -24.14 21.34
N VAL A 43 -5.09 -23.57 22.52
CA VAL A 43 -5.95 -23.77 23.69
C VAL A 43 -7.26 -22.99 23.50
N ARG A 44 -8.41 -23.61 23.85
CA ARG A 44 -9.76 -23.06 23.64
C ARG A 44 -10.10 -22.74 22.17
N MET A 45 -9.41 -23.37 21.23
CA MET A 45 -9.70 -23.28 19.79
C MET A 45 -10.55 -24.46 19.34
N ARG A 46 -11.31 -24.27 18.25
CA ARG A 46 -12.03 -25.38 17.63
C ARG A 46 -11.06 -26.25 16.85
N PHE A 47 -11.34 -27.54 16.81
CA PHE A 47 -10.67 -28.44 15.87
C PHE A 47 -10.97 -27.99 14.44
N LYS A 48 -9.89 -27.71 13.70
CA LYS A 48 -9.98 -27.36 12.29
C LYS A 48 -9.66 -28.59 11.45
N LYS A 49 -10.21 -28.59 10.25
CA LYS A 49 -9.97 -29.63 9.25
C LYS A 49 -9.84 -29.00 7.88
N THR A 50 -9.19 -29.71 6.96
CA THR A 50 -9.18 -29.32 5.55
C THR A 50 -10.58 -29.49 4.93
N GLU A 51 -11.01 -28.50 4.14
CA GLU A 51 -12.35 -28.47 3.49
C GLU A 51 -12.26 -28.67 1.97
N VAL A 52 -11.10 -28.37 1.37
CA VAL A 52 -10.85 -28.56 -0.07
C VAL A 52 -9.61 -29.42 -0.33
N CYS A 53 -9.60 -30.12 -1.47
CA CYS A 53 -8.48 -30.94 -1.89
C CYS A 53 -7.23 -30.11 -2.22
N GLN A 54 -6.06 -30.77 -2.27
CA GLN A 54 -4.81 -30.08 -2.60
C GLN A 54 -4.83 -29.52 -4.03
N THR A 55 -5.47 -30.20 -4.98
CA THR A 55 -5.63 -29.74 -6.36
C THR A 55 -6.36 -28.38 -6.43
N CYS A 56 -7.52 -28.25 -5.79
CA CYS A 56 -8.27 -26.99 -5.73
C CYS A 56 -7.49 -25.89 -5.00
N SER A 57 -6.70 -26.25 -3.99
CA SER A 57 -5.84 -25.32 -3.25
C SER A 57 -4.67 -24.82 -4.10
N LYS A 58 -4.00 -25.70 -4.87
CA LYS A 58 -2.89 -25.35 -5.77
C LYS A 58 -3.33 -24.51 -6.96
N LEU A 59 -4.52 -24.79 -7.53
CA LEU A 59 -5.06 -24.01 -8.65
C LEU A 59 -5.22 -22.54 -8.31
N LYS A 60 -5.72 -22.25 -7.11
CA LYS A 60 -6.01 -20.89 -6.66
C LYS A 60 -5.00 -20.36 -5.63
N ASN A 61 -3.88 -21.04 -5.35
CA ASN A 61 -2.91 -20.68 -4.31
C ASN A 61 -3.55 -20.32 -2.94
N VAL A 62 -4.47 -21.14 -2.45
CA VAL A 62 -5.24 -20.84 -1.21
C VAL A 62 -5.06 -21.89 -0.12
N CYS A 63 -5.24 -21.48 1.12
CA CYS A 63 -5.30 -22.38 2.27
C CYS A 63 -6.51 -23.32 2.20
N GLN A 64 -6.29 -24.62 2.39
CA GLN A 64 -7.32 -25.67 2.29
C GLN A 64 -8.49 -25.55 3.29
N THR A 65 -8.36 -24.72 4.33
CA THR A 65 -9.40 -24.55 5.36
C THR A 65 -10.09 -23.20 5.27
N CYS A 66 -9.34 -22.12 5.09
CA CYS A 66 -9.94 -20.79 5.10
C CYS A 66 -10.21 -20.20 3.73
N LEU A 67 -9.71 -20.83 2.66
CA LEU A 67 -9.85 -20.36 1.27
C LEU A 67 -9.34 -18.93 1.05
N LEU A 68 -8.42 -18.48 1.91
CA LEU A 68 -7.67 -17.25 1.68
C LEU A 68 -6.36 -17.59 0.99
N ASP A 69 -5.87 -16.62 0.23
CA ASP A 69 -4.56 -16.64 -0.40
C ASP A 69 -3.43 -16.89 0.62
N LEU A 70 -2.41 -17.65 0.21
CA LEU A 70 -1.30 -18.03 1.08
C LEU A 70 -0.25 -16.91 1.25
N GLU A 71 -0.17 -15.97 0.32
CA GLU A 71 0.82 -14.89 0.31
C GLU A 71 0.31 -13.66 1.06
N TYR A 72 -0.88 -13.16 0.70
CA TYR A 72 -1.47 -11.95 1.27
C TYR A 72 -2.46 -12.22 2.40
N GLY A 73 -3.01 -13.43 2.50
CA GLY A 73 -4.08 -13.73 3.44
C GLY A 73 -5.38 -12.97 3.14
N LEU A 74 -5.69 -12.75 1.86
CA LEU A 74 -6.88 -12.04 1.38
C LEU A 74 -7.87 -12.99 0.68
N PRO A 75 -9.16 -12.60 0.55
CA PRO A 75 -10.12 -13.35 -0.27
C PRO A 75 -9.70 -13.39 -1.74
N ILE A 76 -10.09 -14.46 -2.44
CA ILE A 76 -9.72 -14.72 -3.84
C ILE A 76 -10.18 -13.57 -4.75
N GLN A 77 -11.42 -13.09 -4.58
CA GLN A 77 -11.96 -11.97 -5.37
C GLN A 77 -11.11 -10.69 -5.22
N VAL A 78 -10.62 -10.38 -4.02
CA VAL A 78 -9.78 -9.19 -3.78
C VAL A 78 -8.44 -9.32 -4.49
N ARG A 79 -7.82 -10.51 -4.38
CA ARG A 79 -6.54 -10.79 -5.03
C ARG A 79 -6.67 -10.74 -6.54
N ASP A 80 -7.66 -11.44 -7.08
CA ASP A 80 -7.86 -11.56 -8.52
C ASP A 80 -8.20 -10.18 -9.13
N ALA A 81 -8.97 -9.33 -8.43
CA ALA A 81 -9.18 -7.93 -8.80
C ALA A 81 -7.88 -7.09 -8.75
N GLY A 82 -7.04 -7.29 -7.73
CA GLY A 82 -5.77 -6.56 -7.59
C GLY A 82 -4.67 -7.00 -8.56
N LEU A 83 -4.75 -8.23 -9.09
CA LEU A 83 -3.86 -8.79 -10.11
C LEU A 83 -4.43 -8.67 -11.53
N SER A 84 -5.64 -8.11 -11.69
CA SER A 84 -6.39 -8.11 -12.95
C SER A 84 -6.48 -9.50 -13.59
N LEU A 85 -6.56 -10.53 -12.75
CA LEU A 85 -6.53 -11.93 -13.15
C LEU A 85 -7.96 -12.43 -13.33
N LYS A 86 -8.29 -12.84 -14.55
CA LYS A 86 -9.56 -13.49 -14.87
C LYS A 86 -9.30 -14.98 -15.09
N ASP A 87 -9.50 -15.77 -14.05
CA ASP A 87 -9.41 -17.22 -14.15
C ASP A 87 -10.82 -17.82 -14.14
N GLU A 88 -11.26 -18.20 -15.34
CA GLU A 88 -12.59 -18.75 -15.57
C GLU A 88 -12.59 -20.25 -15.33
N MET A 89 -12.71 -20.64 -14.06
CA MET A 89 -12.98 -22.03 -13.70
C MET A 89 -14.46 -22.36 -13.98
N PRO A 90 -14.78 -23.42 -14.75
CA PRO A 90 -16.16 -23.81 -15.02
C PRO A 90 -16.94 -24.16 -13.74
N LYS A 91 -18.22 -23.77 -13.70
CA LYS A 91 -19.12 -23.99 -12.56
C LYS A 91 -20.11 -25.14 -12.76
N SER A 92 -20.52 -25.40 -14.00
CA SER A 92 -21.37 -26.54 -14.36
C SER A 92 -20.69 -27.85 -14.02
N ASP A 93 -21.43 -28.83 -13.52
CA ASP A 93 -20.84 -30.03 -12.90
C ASP A 93 -19.89 -30.81 -13.82
N VAL A 94 -20.33 -31.16 -15.03
CA VAL A 94 -19.49 -31.92 -15.99
C VAL A 94 -18.23 -31.14 -16.39
N ASN A 95 -18.37 -29.86 -16.76
CA ASN A 95 -17.22 -29.07 -17.19
C ASN A 95 -16.23 -28.81 -16.03
N LYS A 96 -16.74 -28.68 -14.81
CA LYS A 96 -15.93 -28.52 -13.60
C LYS A 96 -15.11 -29.78 -13.33
N GLU A 97 -15.70 -30.96 -13.47
CA GLU A 97 -15.02 -32.23 -13.31
C GLU A 97 -13.94 -32.44 -14.38
N TYR A 98 -14.29 -32.22 -15.66
CA TYR A 98 -13.36 -32.29 -16.78
C TYR A 98 -12.17 -31.34 -16.60
N TYR A 99 -12.44 -30.08 -16.24
CA TYR A 99 -11.41 -29.10 -15.95
C TYR A 99 -10.52 -29.56 -14.79
N THR A 100 -11.12 -30.01 -13.68
CA THR A 100 -10.37 -30.46 -12.50
C THR A 100 -9.49 -31.68 -12.82
N GLN A 101 -9.97 -32.61 -13.65
CA GLN A 101 -9.21 -33.79 -14.08
C GLN A 101 -8.00 -33.39 -14.94
N ASN A 102 -8.18 -32.45 -15.87
CA ASN A 102 -7.10 -31.95 -16.71
C ASN A 102 -6.05 -31.19 -15.90
N MET A 103 -6.48 -30.33 -15.00
CA MET A 103 -5.59 -29.58 -14.12
C MET A 103 -4.86 -30.48 -13.13
N GLU A 104 -5.50 -31.53 -12.61
CA GLU A 104 -4.83 -32.51 -11.74
C GLU A 104 -3.72 -33.24 -12.49
N ARG A 105 -3.96 -33.63 -13.75
CA ARG A 105 -2.93 -34.23 -14.61
C ARG A 105 -1.78 -33.26 -14.87
N GLU A 106 -2.07 -31.99 -15.14
CA GLU A 106 -1.04 -30.95 -15.30
C GLU A 106 -0.22 -30.75 -14.02
N ILE A 107 -0.87 -30.69 -12.86
CA ILE A 107 -0.20 -30.58 -11.56
C ILE A 107 0.67 -31.80 -11.28
N ALA A 108 0.19 -33.01 -11.60
CA ALA A 108 0.96 -34.23 -11.44
C ALA A 108 2.21 -34.26 -12.34
N ASN A 109 2.15 -33.63 -13.51
CA ASN A 109 3.27 -33.46 -14.43
C ASN A 109 4.19 -32.28 -14.08
N SER A 110 3.82 -31.45 -13.09
CA SER A 110 4.59 -30.29 -12.64
C SER A 110 5.45 -30.61 -11.40
N ASP A 111 6.30 -29.66 -11.00
CA ASP A 111 7.10 -29.75 -9.77
C ASP A 111 6.28 -29.79 -8.47
N GLY A 112 4.96 -29.55 -8.57
CA GLY A 112 4.02 -29.55 -7.46
C GLY A 112 4.23 -28.43 -6.44
N THR A 113 5.14 -27.48 -6.70
CA THR A 113 5.55 -26.41 -5.78
C THR A 113 4.93 -25.07 -6.16
N ARG A 114 4.81 -24.79 -7.45
CA ARG A 114 4.21 -23.53 -7.93
C ARG A 114 2.71 -23.68 -8.20
N PRO A 115 1.91 -22.61 -8.06
CA PRO A 115 0.55 -22.61 -8.57
C PRO A 115 0.59 -22.77 -10.10
N VAL A 116 -0.26 -23.65 -10.62
CA VAL A 116 -0.40 -23.90 -12.06
C VAL A 116 -1.43 -22.94 -12.69
N GLY A 117 -1.47 -22.88 -14.02
CA GLY A 117 -2.47 -22.07 -14.75
C GLY A 117 -2.18 -20.57 -14.77
N ALA A 118 -3.23 -19.76 -14.90
CA ALA A 118 -3.13 -18.30 -15.04
C ALA A 118 -2.45 -17.63 -13.84
N LEU A 119 -2.65 -18.18 -12.64
CA LEU A 119 -2.06 -17.67 -11.41
C LEU A 119 -0.54 -17.89 -11.35
N GLY A 120 -0.04 -18.99 -11.91
CA GLY A 120 1.40 -19.23 -12.04
C GLY A 120 2.12 -18.24 -12.97
N LYS A 121 1.37 -17.61 -13.89
CA LYS A 121 1.89 -16.62 -14.84
C LYS A 121 1.86 -15.19 -14.29
N ALA A 122 0.99 -14.91 -13.31
CA ALA A 122 0.89 -13.61 -12.67
C ALA A 122 1.92 -13.48 -11.54
N THR A 123 3.17 -13.16 -11.89
CA THR A 123 4.25 -12.89 -10.91
C THR A 123 4.27 -11.44 -10.42
N SER A 124 3.42 -10.57 -10.95
CA SER A 124 3.37 -9.16 -10.58
C SER A 124 2.73 -8.99 -9.21
N THR A 125 3.52 -8.55 -8.23
CA THR A 125 3.02 -8.16 -6.91
C THR A 125 2.21 -6.86 -7.00
N SER A 126 1.02 -6.85 -6.41
CA SER A 126 0.12 -5.69 -6.44
C SER A 126 0.21 -4.91 -5.13
N ASP A 127 0.49 -3.61 -5.23
CA ASP A 127 0.61 -2.74 -4.07
C ASP A 127 -0.67 -2.64 -3.24
N MET A 128 -1.80 -2.62 -3.92
CA MET A 128 -3.11 -2.60 -3.27
C MET A 128 -3.28 -3.81 -2.35
N LEU A 129 -2.81 -4.98 -2.77
CA LEU A 129 -2.90 -6.21 -1.99
C LEU A 129 -1.98 -6.17 -0.78
N LEU A 130 -0.74 -5.67 -0.92
CA LEU A 130 0.18 -5.47 0.20
C LEU A 130 -0.38 -4.51 1.25
N LYS A 131 -1.03 -3.42 0.84
CA LYS A 131 -1.65 -2.45 1.76
C LYS A 131 -2.87 -3.01 2.49
N LEU A 132 -3.63 -3.90 1.85
CA LEU A 132 -4.79 -4.56 2.47
C LEU A 132 -4.42 -5.79 3.31
N ALA A 133 -3.27 -6.41 3.04
CA ALA A 133 -2.82 -7.61 3.71
C ALA A 133 -2.67 -7.38 5.22
N ARG A 134 -3.06 -8.39 6.00
CA ARG A 134 -2.91 -8.34 7.46
C ARG A 134 -1.50 -8.76 7.84
N THR A 135 -0.83 -7.95 8.64
CA THR A 135 0.51 -8.27 9.18
C THR A 135 0.45 -9.25 10.36
N THR A 136 -0.65 -9.23 11.13
CA THR A 136 -0.81 -10.10 12.31
C THR A 136 -1.83 -11.22 12.05
N PRO A 137 -1.59 -12.43 12.58
CA PRO A 137 -2.54 -13.54 12.47
C PRO A 137 -3.89 -13.22 13.12
N TYR A 138 -4.98 -13.61 12.46
CA TYR A 138 -6.34 -13.39 12.97
C TYR A 138 -6.92 -14.64 13.65
N TYR A 139 -6.43 -14.96 14.84
CA TYR A 139 -6.83 -16.18 15.57
C TYR A 139 -8.31 -16.22 16.01
N LYS A 140 -9.04 -15.10 15.98
CA LYS A 140 -10.50 -15.09 16.21
C LYS A 140 -11.26 -16.03 15.26
N ARG A 141 -10.70 -16.34 14.07
CA ARG A 141 -11.25 -17.33 13.12
C ARG A 141 -11.23 -18.77 13.66
N ASN A 142 -10.30 -19.09 14.55
CA ASN A 142 -10.12 -20.45 15.09
C ASN A 142 -11.02 -20.71 16.30
N ARG A 143 -11.80 -19.71 16.73
CA ARG A 143 -12.68 -19.83 17.88
C ARG A 143 -13.83 -20.83 17.61
N PRO A 144 -14.33 -21.52 18.65
CA PRO A 144 -15.52 -22.35 18.55
C PRO A 144 -16.72 -21.60 17.98
N HIS A 145 -17.63 -22.37 17.38
CA HIS A 145 -18.94 -21.83 17.01
C HIS A 145 -19.72 -21.43 18.27
N ILE A 146 -20.76 -20.64 18.05
CA ILE A 146 -21.66 -20.20 19.11
C ILE A 146 -22.57 -21.37 19.48
N CYS A 147 -22.80 -21.54 20.78
CA CYS A 147 -23.67 -22.59 21.29
C CYS A 147 -25.13 -22.29 20.93
N SER A 148 -25.72 -23.09 20.05
CA SER A 148 -27.13 -22.95 19.67
C SER A 148 -28.08 -23.11 20.86
N PHE A 149 -27.75 -23.97 21.83
CA PHE A 149 -28.54 -24.15 23.06
C PHE A 149 -28.46 -22.95 23.98
N TRP A 150 -27.31 -22.25 24.03
CA TRP A 150 -27.19 -21.03 24.83
C TRP A 150 -28.01 -19.89 24.24
N VAL A 151 -28.02 -19.75 22.91
CA VAL A 151 -28.86 -18.76 22.21
C VAL A 151 -30.35 -18.99 22.53
N LYS A 152 -30.76 -20.24 22.74
CA LYS A 152 -32.13 -20.60 23.16
C LYS A 152 -32.38 -20.49 24.68
N GLY A 153 -31.35 -20.27 25.49
CA GLY A 153 -31.45 -20.25 26.95
C GLY A 153 -31.47 -21.63 27.63
N GLU A 154 -31.17 -22.71 26.90
CA GLU A 154 -31.30 -24.10 27.36
C GLU A 154 -29.96 -24.81 27.53
N CYS A 155 -28.84 -24.07 27.57
CA CYS A 155 -27.51 -24.69 27.70
C CYS A 155 -27.26 -25.23 29.11
N LYS A 156 -27.50 -26.53 29.31
CA LYS A 156 -27.27 -27.24 30.58
C LYS A 156 -25.79 -27.50 30.92
N ARG A 157 -24.89 -27.23 29.98
CA ARG A 157 -23.44 -27.49 30.13
C ARG A 157 -22.68 -26.38 30.87
N GLY A 158 -23.32 -25.23 31.12
CA GLY A 158 -22.72 -24.12 31.85
C GLY A 158 -21.34 -23.71 31.31
N GLU A 159 -20.38 -23.57 32.20
CA GLU A 159 -18.99 -23.22 31.95
C GLU A 159 -18.16 -24.33 31.29
N GLU A 160 -18.63 -25.58 31.34
CA GLU A 160 -17.96 -26.73 30.69
C GLU A 160 -18.26 -26.79 29.17
N CYS A 161 -19.18 -25.95 28.69
CA CYS A 161 -19.54 -25.89 27.28
C CYS A 161 -18.33 -25.47 26.40
N PRO A 162 -17.86 -26.29 25.45
CA PRO A 162 -16.74 -25.95 24.56
C PRO A 162 -17.11 -24.91 23.50
N TYR A 163 -18.40 -24.62 23.34
CA TYR A 163 -18.93 -23.63 22.41
C TYR A 163 -19.03 -22.27 23.08
N ARG A 164 -19.04 -21.20 22.28
CA ARG A 164 -19.08 -19.84 22.82
C ARG A 164 -20.48 -19.45 23.27
N HIS A 165 -20.55 -18.78 24.41
CA HIS A 165 -21.74 -18.16 24.97
C HIS A 165 -21.70 -16.66 24.71
N GLU A 166 -21.93 -16.27 23.46
CA GLU A 166 -21.98 -14.88 23.01
C GLU A 166 -23.03 -14.72 21.91
N LYS A 167 -23.46 -13.48 21.65
CA LYS A 167 -24.48 -13.20 20.64
C LYS A 167 -23.96 -13.56 19.22
N PRO A 168 -24.72 -14.33 18.42
CA PRO A 168 -24.45 -14.51 17.00
C PRO A 168 -24.39 -13.19 16.24
N THR A 169 -23.69 -13.22 15.12
CA THR A 169 -23.81 -12.15 14.12
C THR A 169 -25.26 -12.07 13.67
N ASP A 170 -25.73 -10.84 13.46
CA ASP A 170 -27.08 -10.58 12.97
C ASP A 170 -27.27 -11.19 11.57
N PRO A 171 -28.35 -11.96 11.32
CA PRO A 171 -28.66 -12.45 9.97
C PRO A 171 -28.85 -11.32 8.95
N ASP A 172 -29.21 -10.11 9.37
CA ASP A 172 -29.37 -8.95 8.49
C ASP A 172 -28.03 -8.32 8.09
N ASP A 173 -26.91 -8.73 8.68
CA ASP A 173 -25.57 -8.31 8.25
C ASP A 173 -25.25 -8.98 6.90
N PRO A 174 -24.95 -8.23 5.82
CA PRO A 174 -24.54 -8.82 4.53
C PRO A 174 -23.30 -9.71 4.65
N LEU A 175 -22.54 -9.63 5.74
CA LEU A 175 -21.39 -10.48 6.01
C LEU A 175 -21.77 -11.88 6.54
N ALA A 176 -23.02 -12.11 6.94
CA ALA A 176 -23.47 -13.35 7.56
C ALA A 176 -23.64 -14.49 6.56
N ASP A 177 -24.10 -14.20 5.34
CA ASP A 177 -24.22 -15.20 4.27
C ASP A 177 -22.88 -15.40 3.55
N GLN A 178 -22.24 -16.54 3.81
CA GLN A 178 -20.93 -16.87 3.27
C GLN A 178 -20.91 -18.30 2.75
N ASN A 179 -21.37 -18.47 1.50
CA ASN A 179 -21.25 -19.73 0.79
C ASN A 179 -19.78 -20.03 0.45
N ILE A 180 -19.39 -21.30 0.63
CA ILE A 180 -18.02 -21.75 0.40
C ILE A 180 -17.62 -21.69 -1.08
N LYS A 181 -18.58 -21.92 -1.99
CA LYS A 181 -18.35 -21.89 -3.44
C LYS A 181 -18.12 -20.46 -3.91
N ASP A 182 -18.95 -19.52 -3.47
CA ASP A 182 -18.87 -18.10 -3.84
C ASP A 182 -17.53 -17.48 -3.41
N ARG A 183 -17.10 -17.80 -2.18
CA ARG A 183 -15.78 -17.43 -1.66
C ARG A 183 -14.61 -18.07 -2.43
N TYR A 184 -14.79 -19.25 -3.00
CA TYR A 184 -13.75 -19.95 -3.77
C TYR A 184 -13.64 -19.46 -5.22
N TYR A 185 -14.77 -19.27 -5.89
CA TYR A 185 -14.81 -18.76 -7.26
C TYR A 185 -14.57 -17.25 -7.34
N GLY A 186 -14.64 -16.54 -6.20
CA GLY A 186 -14.43 -15.10 -6.13
C GLY A 186 -15.59 -14.30 -6.68
N ILE A 187 -16.82 -14.79 -6.49
CA ILE A 187 -18.05 -14.17 -6.96
C ILE A 187 -18.88 -13.80 -5.74
N ASN A 188 -19.34 -12.56 -5.64
CA ASN A 188 -20.24 -12.08 -4.59
C ASN A 188 -19.77 -12.40 -3.15
N ASP A 189 -18.47 -12.30 -2.85
CA ASP A 189 -17.98 -12.44 -1.48
C ASP A 189 -18.15 -11.10 -0.74
N PRO A 190 -19.07 -10.98 0.24
CA PRO A 190 -19.32 -9.73 0.96
C PRO A 190 -18.08 -9.25 1.75
N VAL A 191 -17.22 -10.17 2.17
CA VAL A 191 -15.94 -9.83 2.79
C VAL A 191 -15.05 -9.14 1.77
N ALA A 192 -14.99 -9.68 0.54
CA ALA A 192 -14.18 -9.13 -0.53
C ALA A 192 -14.67 -7.74 -0.95
N ASP A 193 -15.98 -7.55 -1.11
CA ASP A 193 -16.56 -6.26 -1.49
C ASP A 193 -16.25 -5.18 -0.45
N LYS A 194 -16.30 -5.51 0.85
CA LYS A 194 -15.89 -4.60 1.92
C LYS A 194 -14.39 -4.29 1.91
N LEU A 195 -13.55 -5.21 1.45
CA LEU A 195 -12.12 -4.95 1.27
C LEU A 195 -11.84 -4.08 0.04
N LEU A 196 -12.51 -4.34 -1.07
CA LEU A 196 -12.42 -3.55 -2.30
C LEU A 196 -12.91 -2.11 -2.07
N LYS A 197 -14.03 -1.94 -1.35
CA LYS A 197 -14.52 -0.61 -0.93
C LYS A 197 -13.54 0.12 -0.04
N ARG A 198 -12.83 -0.58 0.85
CA ARG A 198 -11.76 0.02 1.65
C ARG A 198 -10.56 0.42 0.80
N ALA A 199 -10.19 -0.39 -0.19
CA ALA A 199 -9.13 -0.04 -1.14
C ALA A 199 -9.49 1.15 -2.02
N SER A 200 -10.75 1.27 -2.49
CA SER A 200 -11.17 2.43 -3.28
C SER A 200 -11.14 3.73 -2.49
N THR A 201 -11.35 3.67 -1.16
CA THR A 201 -11.23 4.83 -0.26
C THR A 201 -9.80 5.10 0.21
N MET A 202 -8.82 4.25 -0.13
CA MET A 202 -7.44 4.53 0.23
C MET A 202 -6.97 5.80 -0.48
N PRO A 203 -6.14 6.62 0.17
CA PRO A 203 -5.56 7.77 -0.49
C PRO A 203 -4.78 7.27 -1.70
N ARG A 204 -5.13 7.81 -2.87
CA ARG A 204 -4.40 7.68 -4.13
C ARG A 204 -4.04 9.07 -4.61
N LEU A 205 -2.97 9.15 -5.40
CA LEU A 205 -2.58 10.39 -6.02
C LEU A 205 -3.31 10.49 -7.37
N ASP A 206 -4.39 11.28 -7.43
CA ASP A 206 -5.08 11.51 -8.70
C ASP A 206 -4.19 12.40 -9.60
N PRO A 207 -4.03 12.07 -10.90
CA PRO A 207 -3.22 12.87 -11.81
C PRO A 207 -3.82 14.27 -11.99
N PRO A 208 -2.99 15.31 -12.16
CA PRO A 208 -3.47 16.67 -12.36
C PRO A 208 -4.24 16.77 -13.67
N GLU A 209 -5.31 17.58 -13.67
CA GLU A 209 -6.10 17.89 -14.86
C GLU A 209 -5.22 18.53 -15.95
N ASP A 210 -4.34 19.44 -15.52
CA ASP A 210 -3.35 20.10 -16.37
C ASP A 210 -2.25 19.15 -16.82
N LYS A 211 -2.26 18.84 -18.12
CA LYS A 211 -1.32 17.86 -18.70
C LYS A 211 0.13 18.32 -18.82
N THR A 212 0.37 19.60 -18.61
CA THR A 212 1.71 20.21 -18.66
C THR A 212 2.46 20.06 -17.34
N ILE A 213 1.78 19.69 -16.25
CA ILE A 213 2.41 19.55 -14.94
C ILE A 213 3.20 18.24 -14.89
N THR A 214 4.51 18.36 -14.95
CA THR A 214 5.46 17.26 -14.72
C THR A 214 6.25 17.42 -13.43
N THR A 215 5.82 18.37 -12.57
CA THR A 215 6.48 18.69 -11.30
C THR A 215 5.85 17.89 -10.17
N LEU A 216 6.68 17.17 -9.40
CA LEU A 216 6.30 16.54 -8.14
C LEU A 216 6.80 17.37 -6.96
N TYR A 217 5.92 17.59 -5.98
CA TYR A 217 6.25 18.11 -4.67
C TYR A 217 6.60 16.95 -3.75
N VAL A 218 7.76 17.00 -3.10
CA VAL A 218 8.20 16.04 -2.08
C VAL A 218 8.33 16.81 -0.78
N GLY A 219 7.52 16.47 0.21
CA GLY A 219 7.56 17.06 1.55
C GLY A 219 8.13 16.09 2.58
N GLY A 220 8.60 16.65 3.70
CA GLY A 220 9.14 15.87 4.82
C GLY A 220 10.58 15.39 4.60
N LEU A 221 11.37 16.09 3.77
CA LEU A 221 12.78 15.77 3.54
C LEU A 221 13.59 15.80 4.84
N GLY A 222 13.31 16.80 5.68
CA GLY A 222 14.20 17.16 6.78
C GLY A 222 15.59 17.59 6.29
N ASP A 223 16.51 17.78 7.23
CA ASP A 223 17.80 18.41 6.92
C ASP A 223 18.90 17.41 6.55
N THR A 224 18.63 16.11 6.68
CA THR A 224 19.60 15.02 6.47
C THR A 224 19.60 14.50 5.03
N ILE A 225 18.55 14.76 4.26
CA ILE A 225 18.40 14.21 2.90
C ILE A 225 18.99 15.18 1.89
N THR A 226 19.87 14.66 1.03
CA THR A 226 20.55 15.46 0.00
C THR A 226 19.83 15.40 -1.34
N GLU A 227 20.11 16.36 -2.22
CA GLU A 227 19.60 16.36 -3.60
C GLU A 227 20.05 15.10 -4.36
N SER A 228 21.28 14.64 -4.14
CA SER A 228 21.83 13.41 -4.74
C SER A 228 21.01 12.17 -4.38
N ASP A 229 20.51 12.08 -3.15
CA ASP A 229 19.69 10.94 -2.72
C ASP A 229 18.35 10.90 -3.48
N LEU A 230 17.72 12.07 -3.65
CA LEU A 230 16.50 12.19 -4.43
C LEU A 230 16.76 11.88 -5.91
N ARG A 231 17.84 12.41 -6.48
CA ARG A 231 18.20 12.14 -7.87
C ARG A 231 18.42 10.65 -8.11
N ASN A 232 19.16 9.98 -7.24
CA ASN A 232 19.43 8.54 -7.32
C ASN A 232 18.13 7.72 -7.24
N HIS A 233 17.19 8.10 -6.37
CA HIS A 233 15.91 7.40 -6.26
C HIS A 233 15.00 7.65 -7.47
N PHE A 234 14.89 8.89 -7.95
CA PHE A 234 13.92 9.26 -8.99
C PHE A 234 14.40 9.01 -10.42
N TYR A 235 15.71 8.80 -10.62
CA TYR A 235 16.29 8.49 -11.93
C TYR A 235 15.70 7.22 -12.56
N GLN A 236 15.28 6.24 -11.75
CA GLN A 236 14.72 4.98 -12.24
C GLN A 236 13.38 5.13 -12.98
N PHE A 237 12.67 6.25 -12.79
CA PHE A 237 11.35 6.48 -13.39
C PHE A 237 11.42 7.24 -14.72
N GLY A 238 12.52 7.96 -14.96
CA GLY A 238 12.74 8.69 -16.20
C GLY A 238 13.72 9.86 -16.05
N GLU A 239 13.90 10.60 -17.15
CA GLU A 239 14.80 11.74 -17.21
C GLU A 239 14.26 12.94 -16.40
N ILE A 240 15.11 13.48 -15.52
CA ILE A 240 14.80 14.60 -14.63
C ILE A 240 15.34 15.88 -15.26
N ARG A 241 14.49 16.90 -15.43
CA ARG A 241 14.87 18.23 -15.94
C ARG A 241 15.56 19.07 -14.87
N THR A 242 14.91 19.22 -13.72
CA THR A 242 15.38 20.07 -12.64
C THR A 242 14.95 19.51 -11.29
N ILE A 243 15.81 19.68 -10.28
CA ILE A 243 15.51 19.41 -8.88
C ILE A 243 15.73 20.72 -8.12
N THR A 244 14.73 21.17 -7.38
CA THR A 244 14.81 22.38 -6.56
C THR A 244 14.51 22.02 -5.12
N VAL A 245 15.53 22.03 -4.27
CA VAL A 245 15.39 21.72 -2.83
C VAL A 245 15.22 23.03 -2.05
N VAL A 246 14.15 23.12 -1.26
CA VAL A 246 13.85 24.26 -0.39
C VAL A 246 13.94 23.79 1.06
N GLN A 247 15.15 23.87 1.62
CA GLN A 247 15.44 23.40 2.99
C GLN A 247 14.58 24.11 4.05
N ARG A 248 14.31 25.42 3.88
CA ARG A 248 13.47 26.19 4.82
C ARG A 248 12.06 25.62 5.01
N GLN A 249 11.51 24.98 3.97
CA GLN A 249 10.18 24.36 4.01
C GLN A 249 10.27 22.83 4.05
N GLN A 250 11.48 22.27 4.16
CA GLN A 250 11.77 20.84 4.13
C GLN A 250 11.06 20.13 2.96
N CYS A 251 11.07 20.78 1.79
CA CYS A 251 10.40 20.32 0.59
C CYS A 251 11.32 20.38 -0.63
N ALA A 252 11.03 19.55 -1.64
CA ALA A 252 11.69 19.58 -2.93
C ALA A 252 10.68 19.53 -4.06
N PHE A 253 11.03 20.18 -5.16
CA PHE A 253 10.29 20.15 -6.42
C PHE A 253 11.12 19.43 -7.46
N ILE A 254 10.58 18.37 -8.05
CA ILE A 254 11.25 17.55 -9.05
C ILE A 254 10.47 17.65 -10.35
N GLN A 255 11.08 18.20 -11.40
CA GLN A 255 10.45 18.32 -12.71
C GLN A 255 10.96 17.21 -13.64
N PHE A 256 10.06 16.40 -14.17
CA PHE A 256 10.39 15.37 -15.17
C PHE A 256 10.33 15.89 -16.59
N ALA A 257 11.08 15.23 -17.49
CA ALA A 257 11.03 15.51 -18.92
C ALA A 257 9.72 15.08 -19.57
N THR A 258 9.14 13.97 -19.11
CA THR A 258 7.90 13.39 -19.63
C THR A 258 6.82 13.30 -18.56
N ARG A 259 5.55 13.46 -18.96
CA ARG A 259 4.40 13.29 -18.06
C ARG A 259 4.29 11.85 -17.56
N GLN A 260 4.53 10.88 -18.43
CA GLN A 260 4.46 9.46 -18.08
C GLN A 260 5.44 9.10 -16.96
N ALA A 261 6.68 9.62 -17.02
CA ALA A 261 7.65 9.42 -15.94
C ALA A 261 7.18 10.05 -14.62
N ALA A 262 6.59 11.26 -14.67
CA ALA A 262 6.05 11.91 -13.49
C ALA A 262 4.89 11.13 -12.86
N GLU A 263 3.98 10.58 -13.67
CA GLU A 263 2.84 9.77 -13.20
C GLU A 263 3.32 8.45 -12.58
N VAL A 264 4.23 7.74 -13.25
CA VAL A 264 4.81 6.50 -12.72
C VAL A 264 5.59 6.76 -11.42
N ALA A 265 6.38 7.84 -11.36
CA ALA A 265 7.08 8.24 -10.15
C ALA A 265 6.10 8.57 -9.03
N ALA A 266 5.06 9.37 -9.31
CA ALA A 266 4.00 9.69 -8.37
C ALA A 266 3.37 8.43 -7.78
N GLU A 267 2.90 7.50 -8.63
CA GLU A 267 2.23 6.27 -8.20
C GLU A 267 3.14 5.36 -7.38
N LYS A 268 4.42 5.23 -7.77
CA LYS A 268 5.38 4.35 -7.09
C LYS A 268 5.92 4.95 -5.80
N SER A 269 6.01 6.27 -5.70
CA SER A 269 6.56 6.96 -4.53
C SER A 269 5.50 7.34 -3.50
N PHE A 270 4.23 7.49 -3.90
CA PHE A 270 3.14 7.91 -3.01
C PHE A 270 2.92 6.95 -1.84
N ASN A 271 3.03 7.46 -0.60
CA ASN A 271 2.91 6.71 0.66
C ASN A 271 3.87 5.52 0.81
N LYS A 272 4.93 5.45 -0.01
CA LYS A 272 5.91 4.36 0.00
C LYS A 272 7.34 4.82 0.17
N LEU A 273 7.64 6.03 -0.28
CA LEU A 273 9.01 6.52 -0.33
C LEU A 273 9.57 6.69 1.09
N ILE A 274 10.54 5.86 1.43
CA ILE A 274 11.33 5.97 2.65
C ILE A 274 12.80 6.08 2.24
N VAL A 275 13.40 7.24 2.52
CA VAL A 275 14.82 7.52 2.22
C VAL A 275 15.50 7.87 3.54
N ASN A 276 16.67 7.27 3.81
CA ASN A 276 17.41 7.45 5.06
C ASN A 276 16.54 7.23 6.33
N GLY A 277 15.64 6.25 6.28
CA GLY A 277 14.73 5.91 7.39
C GLY A 277 13.57 6.89 7.62
N ARG A 278 13.42 7.92 6.77
CA ARG A 278 12.32 8.90 6.86
C ARG A 278 11.34 8.74 5.73
N ARG A 279 10.04 8.82 6.06
CA ARG A 279 8.96 8.75 5.08
C ARG A 279 8.77 10.11 4.41
N LEU A 280 8.86 10.13 3.09
CA LEU A 280 8.62 11.32 2.28
C LEU A 280 7.18 11.34 1.76
N ASN A 281 6.56 12.52 1.75
CA ASN A 281 5.21 12.70 1.24
C ASN A 281 5.26 13.30 -0.16
N VAL A 282 4.78 12.58 -1.17
CA VAL A 282 4.77 13.03 -2.56
C VAL A 282 3.39 13.57 -2.91
N LYS A 283 3.34 14.74 -3.54
CA LYS A 283 2.12 15.35 -4.10
C LYS A 283 2.41 15.89 -5.50
N TRP A 284 1.38 16.15 -6.29
CA TRP A 284 1.54 16.91 -7.52
C TRP A 284 1.91 18.37 -7.22
N GLY A 285 2.91 18.89 -7.93
CA GLY A 285 3.31 20.28 -7.86
C GLY A 285 2.25 21.17 -8.49
N ARG A 286 1.98 22.33 -7.86
CA ARG A 286 1.15 23.38 -8.47
C ARG A 286 2.05 24.27 -9.34
N SER A 287 1.56 24.68 -10.50
CA SER A 287 2.31 25.59 -11.37
C SER A 287 2.56 26.94 -10.68
N GLN A 288 3.75 27.53 -10.85
CA GLN A 288 4.06 28.86 -10.31
C GLN A 288 3.08 29.93 -10.84
N ALA A 289 2.54 29.75 -12.04
CA ALA A 289 1.52 30.62 -12.63
C ALA A 289 0.16 30.55 -11.90
N ALA A 290 -0.21 29.41 -11.32
CA ALA A 290 -1.45 29.29 -10.53
C ALA A 290 -1.34 29.99 -9.17
N ARG A 291 -0.14 30.02 -8.58
CA ARG A 291 0.11 30.69 -7.28
C ARG A 291 -0.05 32.21 -7.33
N GLY A 292 0.08 32.81 -8.52
CA GLY A 292 -0.18 34.23 -8.76
C GLY A 292 -1.67 34.60 -8.86
N LYS A 293 -2.56 33.63 -9.16
CA LYS A 293 -4.01 33.88 -9.34
C LYS A 293 -4.87 33.60 -8.11
N GLU A 294 -4.40 32.77 -7.16
CA GLU A 294 -5.15 32.52 -5.91
C GLU A 294 -5.06 33.69 -4.92
N LYS A 295 -4.02 34.54 -5.01
CA LYS A 295 -3.86 35.70 -4.10
C LYS A 295 -4.89 36.83 -4.32
N ASP A 296 -5.61 36.85 -5.44
CA ASP A 296 -6.62 37.89 -5.75
C ASP A 296 -8.07 37.46 -5.44
N LYS A 297 -8.30 36.26 -4.87
CA LYS A 297 -9.66 35.78 -4.52
C LYS A 297 -9.91 35.49 -3.05
N GLU A 298 -8.91 35.67 -2.18
CA GLU A 298 -9.10 35.59 -0.73
C GLU A 298 -8.77 36.95 -0.09
N GLY A 299 -9.79 37.80 0.02
CA GLY A 299 -9.79 38.90 0.99
C GLY A 299 -9.89 38.32 2.40
N THR A 300 -8.77 37.89 2.96
CA THR A 300 -8.69 37.38 4.33
C THR A 300 -8.13 38.46 5.25
N THR A 301 -8.99 39.01 6.12
CA THR A 301 -8.60 39.84 7.26
C THR A 301 -7.84 39.02 8.31
N GLU A 302 -6.94 39.69 9.04
CA GLU A 302 -5.91 39.18 9.97
C GLU A 302 -6.39 38.42 11.22
N SER A 303 -7.51 37.70 11.20
CA SER A 303 -7.95 36.93 12.38
C SER A 303 -8.72 35.69 11.96
N GLY A 304 -8.00 34.56 11.90
CA GLY A 304 -8.51 33.27 11.44
C GLY A 304 -9.54 32.62 12.35
N ILE A 305 -10.82 32.96 12.16
CA ILE A 305 -11.96 32.15 12.61
C ILE A 305 -13.01 32.13 11.49
N LYS A 306 -13.26 30.95 10.90
CA LYS A 306 -14.34 30.72 9.93
C LYS A 306 -15.62 30.34 10.69
N LEU A 307 -16.61 31.22 10.74
CA LEU A 307 -17.97 30.88 11.19
C LEU A 307 -18.89 30.73 9.98
N GLU A 308 -19.66 29.64 9.95
CA GLU A 308 -20.67 29.38 8.92
C GLU A 308 -21.93 30.24 9.21
N PRO A 309 -22.60 30.83 8.19
CA PRO A 309 -23.78 31.65 8.40
C PRO A 309 -25.01 30.79 8.75
N VAL A 310 -25.76 31.19 9.78
CA VAL A 310 -27.03 30.56 10.17
C VAL A 310 -28.15 31.02 9.21
N PRO A 311 -28.93 30.11 8.59
CA PRO A 311 -30.04 30.48 7.72
C PRO A 311 -31.17 31.19 8.47
N GLY A 312 -31.59 32.39 8.01
CA GLY A 312 -32.85 33.02 8.46
C GLY A 312 -32.88 34.54 8.69
N LEU A 313 -31.77 35.27 8.54
CA LEU A 313 -31.78 36.75 8.62
C LEU A 313 -31.59 37.38 7.23
N PRO A 314 -32.29 38.49 6.90
CA PRO A 314 -32.05 39.21 5.64
C PRO A 314 -30.63 39.78 5.61
N GLY A 315 -29.94 39.58 4.48
CA GLY A 315 -28.54 39.92 4.29
C GLY A 315 -28.23 41.41 4.38
N ALA A 316 -26.97 41.73 4.70
CA ALA A 316 -26.47 43.10 4.78
C ALA A 316 -26.60 43.84 3.45
N LEU A 317 -27.03 45.10 3.53
CA LEU A 317 -27.24 45.98 2.38
C LEU A 317 -25.94 46.20 1.58
N PRO A 318 -26.04 46.39 0.25
CA PRO A 318 -24.89 46.65 -0.59
C PRO A 318 -24.26 48.03 -0.27
N PRO A 319 -22.93 48.17 -0.38
CA PRO A 319 -22.26 49.45 -0.19
C PRO A 319 -22.57 50.41 -1.36
N PRO A 320 -22.62 51.74 -1.10
CA PRO A 320 -22.95 52.74 -2.11
C PRO A 320 -21.81 52.91 -3.14
N PRO A 321 -22.13 53.39 -4.36
CA PRO A 321 -21.17 53.51 -5.44
C PRO A 321 -20.17 54.64 -5.19
N ALA A 322 -18.94 54.43 -5.68
CA ALA A 322 -17.82 55.35 -5.56
C ALA A 322 -18.10 56.66 -6.32
N ALA A 323 -18.08 57.78 -5.58
CA ALA A 323 -17.98 59.13 -6.12
C ALA A 323 -16.70 59.77 -5.58
N GLU A 324 -15.76 60.01 -6.50
CA GLU A 324 -15.10 61.29 -6.81
C GLU A 324 -14.35 62.06 -5.70
N GLU A 325 -13.20 62.59 -6.13
CA GLU A 325 -12.04 63.16 -5.46
C GLU A 325 -12.20 64.27 -4.38
N GLU A 326 -11.16 64.29 -3.53
CA GLU A 326 -10.47 65.45 -2.93
C GLU A 326 -11.10 66.19 -1.71
N ALA A 327 -10.57 65.79 -0.55
CA ALA A 327 -9.71 66.60 0.33
C ALA A 327 -10.28 67.52 1.44
N SER A 328 -9.57 67.40 2.57
CA SER A 328 -9.25 68.38 3.61
C SER A 328 -10.22 68.56 4.79
N ALA A 329 -9.72 68.11 5.94
CA ALA A 329 -10.30 68.17 7.27
C ALA A 329 -10.37 69.61 7.82
N ASN A 330 -11.42 69.94 8.58
CA ASN A 330 -11.48 71.16 9.40
C ASN A 330 -12.28 70.92 10.70
N TYR A 331 -11.63 70.35 11.73
CA TYR A 331 -12.21 70.21 13.07
C TYR A 331 -11.74 71.32 14.05
N PHE A 332 -10.85 72.22 13.65
CA PHE A 332 -10.42 73.35 14.48
C PHE A 332 -10.28 74.64 13.65
N ASN A 333 -11.20 75.58 13.88
CA ASN A 333 -11.28 76.92 13.27
C ASN A 333 -10.00 77.75 13.45
N LEU A 334 -9.26 78.05 12.37
CA LEU A 334 -8.37 79.22 12.25
C LEU A 334 -8.33 79.76 10.79
N PRO A 335 -8.13 81.08 10.56
CA PRO A 335 -8.51 81.79 9.32
C PRO A 335 -7.47 81.75 8.17
N PRO A 336 -7.84 82.17 6.94
CA PRO A 336 -7.14 81.81 5.69
C PRO A 336 -6.22 82.91 5.13
N SER A 337 -5.21 82.52 4.34
CA SER A 337 -4.44 83.46 3.52
C SER A 337 -3.91 82.84 2.22
N GLY A 338 -4.56 83.19 1.11
CA GLY A 338 -3.96 83.60 -0.18
C GLY A 338 -3.25 82.58 -1.09
N PRO A 339 -3.17 82.83 -2.42
CA PRO A 339 -3.23 81.75 -3.42
C PRO A 339 -2.02 81.63 -4.38
N SER A 340 -2.06 80.53 -5.16
CA SER A 340 -1.55 80.33 -6.53
C SER A 340 -0.03 80.23 -6.78
N ALA A 341 0.42 79.12 -7.37
CA ALA A 341 0.64 79.01 -8.82
C ALA A 341 1.37 77.70 -9.22
N VAL A 342 0.85 77.11 -10.28
CA VAL A 342 1.38 76.04 -11.16
C VAL A 342 2.79 76.27 -11.69
N VAL A 343 3.59 75.19 -11.87
CA VAL A 343 4.31 74.89 -13.14
C VAL A 343 4.65 73.38 -13.25
N ASN A 344 4.30 72.77 -14.39
CA ASN A 344 4.81 71.48 -14.89
C ASN A 344 6.27 71.59 -15.39
N ILE A 345 7.04 70.50 -15.46
CA ILE A 345 7.95 70.15 -16.59
C ILE A 345 8.45 68.69 -16.41
N ALA A 346 8.50 67.95 -17.52
CA ALA A 346 8.99 66.58 -17.71
C ALA A 346 10.47 66.53 -18.16
N LEU A 347 11.19 65.38 -18.01
CA LEU A 347 12.33 64.87 -18.83
C LEU A 347 12.98 63.57 -18.20
N PRO A 348 13.87 62.79 -18.89
CA PRO A 348 13.78 61.32 -19.07
C PRO A 348 15.05 60.55 -18.54
N PRO A 349 15.37 59.28 -18.92
CA PRO A 349 16.26 58.37 -18.17
C PRO A 349 17.75 58.45 -18.56
N PRO A 350 18.69 57.87 -17.77
CA PRO A 350 20.10 57.82 -18.15
C PRO A 350 20.55 56.48 -18.79
N PRO A 351 21.61 56.48 -19.63
CA PRO A 351 22.12 55.34 -20.40
C PRO A 351 23.37 54.67 -19.81
N GLY A 352 23.73 53.49 -20.34
CA GLY A 352 24.74 52.57 -19.83
C GLY A 352 26.22 52.80 -20.23
N ILE A 353 27.09 51.90 -19.73
CA ILE A 353 28.52 51.76 -20.06
C ILE A 353 28.91 50.27 -20.09
N ALA A 354 29.74 49.88 -21.05
CA ALA A 354 30.20 48.54 -21.42
C ALA A 354 31.68 48.25 -20.98
N PRO A 355 32.27 47.06 -21.23
CA PRO A 355 33.29 46.37 -20.38
C PRO A 355 34.75 46.40 -20.90
N PRO A 356 35.70 45.68 -20.23
CA PRO A 356 36.93 45.20 -20.88
C PRO A 356 37.32 43.72 -20.48
N PRO A 357 38.46 43.13 -20.92
CA PRO A 357 38.53 42.11 -21.99
C PRO A 357 39.26 40.78 -21.58
N PRO A 358 39.48 39.80 -22.51
CA PRO A 358 39.95 38.43 -22.20
C PRO A 358 41.45 38.19 -22.53
N PRO A 359 42.01 37.05 -22.07
CA PRO A 359 42.81 36.16 -22.94
C PRO A 359 42.66 34.67 -22.52
N GLY A 360 42.91 33.61 -23.29
CA GLY A 360 43.50 33.37 -24.60
C GLY A 360 43.59 31.83 -24.82
N PHE A 361 43.77 31.41 -26.06
CA PHE A 361 43.91 30.01 -26.50
C PHE A 361 45.27 29.39 -26.12
N GLY A 362 45.31 28.08 -25.83
CA GLY A 362 46.52 27.25 -25.76
C GLY A 362 46.21 25.74 -25.57
N PRO A 363 47.06 24.80 -26.04
CA PRO A 363 46.61 23.64 -26.83
C PRO A 363 46.62 22.26 -26.11
N HIS A 364 46.17 21.26 -26.87
CA HIS A 364 46.18 19.81 -26.63
C HIS A 364 47.40 19.27 -25.86
N MET A 365 47.14 18.45 -24.83
CA MET A 365 48.07 17.42 -24.37
C MET A 365 47.37 16.06 -24.36
N PHE A 366 47.83 15.19 -25.26
CA PHE A 366 47.79 13.74 -25.09
C PHE A 366 48.54 13.37 -23.81
N HIS A 367 47.95 12.57 -22.92
CA HIS A 367 48.71 11.70 -22.01
C HIS A 367 48.08 10.31 -21.95
N ALA A 368 48.80 9.41 -22.63
CA ALA A 368 49.07 8.01 -22.35
C ALA A 368 48.15 7.21 -21.42
N MET A 369 47.68 6.08 -21.98
CA MET A 369 47.28 4.90 -21.22
C MET A 369 48.40 4.44 -20.29
N GLY A 370 48.10 4.35 -18.99
CA GLY A 370 48.89 3.61 -18.01
C GLY A 370 48.39 2.16 -17.89
N PRO A 371 49.29 1.19 -17.64
CA PRO A 371 48.98 -0.25 -17.64
C PRO A 371 48.20 -0.70 -16.39
N PRO A 372 47.51 -1.86 -16.43
CA PRO A 372 46.69 -2.33 -15.33
C PRO A 372 47.55 -2.95 -14.20
N PRO A 373 47.17 -2.77 -12.93
CA PRO A 373 47.80 -3.49 -11.82
C PRO A 373 47.30 -4.94 -11.70
N PRO A 374 48.09 -5.83 -11.08
CA PRO A 374 48.00 -7.27 -11.24
C PRO A 374 46.97 -7.94 -10.32
N PHE A 375 46.48 -9.09 -10.80
CA PHE A 375 45.82 -10.18 -10.06
C PHE A 375 45.77 -10.05 -8.53
N MET A 376 44.55 -9.87 -7.99
CA MET A 376 44.24 -10.25 -6.62
C MET A 376 43.21 -11.38 -6.58
N ARG A 377 43.64 -12.44 -5.90
CA ARG A 377 42.97 -13.71 -5.60
C ARG A 377 41.51 -13.54 -5.16
N ALA A 378 40.69 -14.48 -5.62
CA ALA A 378 39.36 -14.76 -5.08
C ALA A 378 39.42 -15.11 -3.57
N PRO A 379 38.46 -14.65 -2.75
CA PRO A 379 38.36 -15.05 -1.35
C PRO A 379 37.81 -16.48 -1.22
N GLY A 380 38.51 -17.31 -0.45
CA GLY A 380 38.12 -18.68 -0.12
C GLY A 380 36.91 -18.76 0.83
N PRO A 381 36.36 -19.97 1.02
CA PRO A 381 35.10 -20.20 1.73
C PRO A 381 35.21 -19.96 3.25
N ILE A 382 34.16 -19.34 3.78
CA ILE A 382 33.95 -18.98 5.19
C ILE A 382 33.68 -20.24 6.01
N HIS A 383 34.48 -20.47 7.05
CA HIS A 383 34.35 -21.60 7.98
C HIS A 383 33.39 -21.25 9.13
N TYR A 384 32.32 -22.02 9.32
CA TYR A 384 31.34 -21.84 10.41
C TYR A 384 31.72 -22.68 11.64
N PRO A 385 31.72 -22.15 12.89
CA PRO A 385 32.14 -22.89 14.10
C PRO A 385 31.10 -23.85 14.70
N SER A 386 30.35 -24.61 13.89
CA SER A 386 29.28 -25.50 14.40
C SER A 386 29.51 -26.99 14.11
N GLN A 387 30.75 -27.41 13.84
CA GLN A 387 31.10 -28.81 13.58
C GLN A 387 32.31 -29.27 14.42
N ASP A 388 32.33 -28.93 15.71
CA ASP A 388 33.29 -29.50 16.65
C ASP A 388 32.69 -30.78 17.31
N PRO A 389 33.20 -31.99 17.01
CA PRO A 389 32.67 -33.24 17.56
C PRO A 389 33.01 -33.48 19.03
N GLN A 390 33.82 -32.65 19.68
CA GLN A 390 34.26 -32.86 21.07
C GLN A 390 33.31 -32.25 22.14
N ARG A 391 32.16 -31.70 21.72
CA ARG A 391 31.19 -31.04 22.62
C ARG A 391 29.88 -31.82 22.84
N MET A 392 29.91 -33.16 22.79
CA MET A 392 28.77 -34.00 23.20
C MET A 392 29.16 -34.81 24.44
N GLY A 393 28.81 -34.29 25.61
CA GLY A 393 28.95 -34.97 26.90
C GLY A 393 27.99 -36.15 27.00
N ALA A 394 28.54 -37.37 26.94
CA ALA A 394 27.85 -38.60 27.26
C ALA A 394 28.01 -38.91 28.75
N HIS A 395 26.93 -38.79 29.54
CA HIS A 395 26.81 -39.47 30.81
C HIS A 395 25.89 -40.69 30.63
N ALA A 396 26.49 -41.84 30.35
CA ALA A 396 25.82 -43.13 30.44
C ALA A 396 25.87 -43.62 31.89
N GLY A 397 24.70 -43.73 32.51
CA GLY A 397 24.52 -44.31 33.85
C GLY A 397 24.76 -45.81 33.83
N LYS A 398 25.58 -46.27 34.77
CA LYS A 398 25.78 -47.68 35.10
C LYS A 398 24.50 -48.24 35.74
N HIS A 399 23.94 -49.31 35.20
CA HIS A 399 23.05 -50.21 35.93
C HIS A 399 23.72 -51.57 36.12
N SER A 400 23.58 -52.05 37.35
CA SER A 400 24.19 -53.21 37.98
C SER A 400 23.37 -54.50 37.81
N THR A 401 24.12 -55.61 37.75
CA THR A 401 23.83 -56.97 38.32
C THR A 401 22.74 -57.83 37.67
N PRO A 402 22.79 -59.18 37.86
CA PRO A 402 23.70 -59.98 38.70
C PRO A 402 24.84 -60.70 37.97
#